data_AF-A0A6G1BLE9-F1
#
_entry.id   AF-A0A6G1BLE9-F1
#
_cell.length_a   1.000
_cell.length_b   1.000
_cell.length_c   1.000
_cell.angle_alpha   90.00
_cell.angle_beta   90.00
_cell.angle_gamma   90.00
#
_symmetry.space_group_name_H-M   'P 1'
#
loop_
_entity.id
_entity.type
_entity.pdbx_description
1 polymer ?
#
loop_
_entity_poly.entity_id
_entity_poly.type
_entity_poly.pdbx_seq_one_letter_code
_entity_poly.pdbx_strand_id
1 'polypeptide(L)'
;MLGGEAGAMGWVNLWSGILIYGLLGDDDNQDRPTLQHMPLPLSMHTITCNHGMGDELALGCPYSLRGIASVTRRGKACLKLAGVHVTGERLPYTDVETQLPAFAVDDWTLTTWSNDKMAGYFKDWHEDFTVRSSEFRISDAVCSQLLRSGLLHRKPSRDDGGEEAMVELALRNLWVSHPTPSLNGEEDVVYLMAKPKCFHPKAWALALDMRNSTLLGVAEFGVGKPFVGVTYHASTISKYMSLVTPPVAGGYLC
;
A
#
# COMPACT_ATOMS: atom_id res chain seq x y z
N MET A 1 -16.92 -1.56 -5.84
CA MET A 1 -18.05 -1.07 -6.65
C MET A 1 -17.96 0.44 -6.70
N LEU A 2 -18.04 1.03 -7.90
CA LEU A 2 -18.09 2.48 -8.06
C LEU A 2 -19.58 2.86 -8.10
N GLY A 3 -20.09 3.36 -6.98
CA GLY A 3 -21.52 3.70 -6.84
C GLY A 3 -21.83 5.03 -7.50
N GLY A 4 -22.06 5.04 -8.81
CA GLY A 4 -22.88 6.07 -9.48
C GLY A 4 -24.37 5.73 -9.35
N GLU A 5 -25.26 6.70 -9.59
CA GLU A 5 -26.73 6.56 -9.50
C GLU A 5 -27.30 5.42 -10.37
N ALA A 6 -26.55 5.02 -11.41
CA ALA A 6 -26.86 3.95 -12.36
C ALA A 6 -26.13 2.60 -12.10
N GLY A 7 -25.42 2.44 -10.97
CA GLY A 7 -24.67 1.22 -10.65
C GLY A 7 -23.55 0.89 -11.65
N ALA A 8 -22.32 1.36 -11.39
CA ALA A 8 -21.18 1.08 -12.25
C ALA A 8 -20.27 -0.02 -11.67
N MET A 9 -19.88 -0.97 -12.52
CA MET A 9 -18.86 -1.97 -12.22
C MET A 9 -17.52 -1.55 -12.81
N GLY A 10 -16.44 -1.72 -12.05
CA GLY A 10 -15.09 -1.35 -12.46
C GLY A 10 -14.11 -2.50 -12.26
N TRP A 11 -13.33 -2.84 -13.29
CA TRP A 11 -12.20 -3.76 -13.19
C TRP A 11 -10.91 -2.96 -13.21
N VAL A 12 -10.04 -3.19 -12.22
CA VAL A 12 -8.80 -2.43 -12.05
C VAL A 12 -7.63 -3.24 -12.63
N ASN A 13 -6.90 -2.61 -13.53
CA ASN A 13 -5.53 -3.00 -13.89
C ASN A 13 -4.57 -1.89 -13.43
N LEU A 14 -3.82 -2.14 -12.36
CA LEU A 14 -2.91 -1.16 -11.78
C LEU A 14 -1.75 -0.72 -12.71
N TRP A 15 -1.50 -1.47 -13.80
CA TRP A 15 -0.59 -1.07 -14.87
C TRP A 15 -1.17 -0.03 -15.81
N SER A 16 -2.45 -0.15 -16.18
CA SER A 16 -3.01 0.58 -17.32
C SER A 16 -4.15 1.53 -16.95
N GLY A 17 -5.05 1.13 -16.06
CA GLY A 17 -6.35 1.77 -15.99
C GLY A 17 -7.42 1.00 -15.26
N ILE A 18 -8.60 1.59 -15.24
CA ILE A 18 -9.84 1.00 -14.76
C ILE A 18 -10.77 0.87 -15.96
N LEU A 19 -11.29 -0.32 -16.18
CA LEU A 19 -12.36 -0.56 -17.13
C LEU A 19 -13.69 -0.39 -16.41
N ILE A 20 -14.47 0.63 -16.79
CA ILE A 20 -15.76 0.98 -16.20
C ILE A 20 -16.87 0.50 -17.13
N TYR A 21 -17.88 -0.14 -16.55
CA TYR A 21 -19.08 -0.62 -17.23
C TYR A 21 -20.33 -0.12 -16.50
N GLY A 22 -21.17 0.65 -17.19
CA GLY A 22 -22.46 1.07 -16.67
C GLY A 22 -23.50 -0.05 -16.82
N LEU A 23 -24.07 -0.52 -15.71
CA LEU A 23 -25.03 -1.64 -15.72
C LEU A 23 -26.48 -1.18 -15.90
N LEU A 24 -26.87 -0.02 -15.35
CA LEU A 24 -28.25 0.49 -15.41
C LEU A 24 -28.26 1.76 -16.27
N GLY A 25 -28.38 1.62 -17.58
CA GLY A 25 -28.79 2.75 -18.41
C GLY A 25 -30.24 3.11 -18.07
N ASP A 26 -30.60 4.40 -18.01
CA ASP A 26 -32.00 4.80 -17.91
C ASP A 26 -32.78 4.19 -19.08
N ASP A 27 -33.88 3.51 -18.74
CA ASP A 27 -34.74 2.68 -19.61
C ASP A 27 -35.38 3.42 -20.81
N ASP A 28 -35.07 4.71 -21.01
CA ASP A 28 -35.65 5.57 -22.04
C ASP A 28 -34.71 5.85 -23.22
N ASN A 29 -33.44 5.44 -23.14
CA ASN A 29 -32.51 5.48 -24.26
C ASN A 29 -31.89 4.10 -24.49
N GLN A 30 -32.17 3.55 -25.66
CA GLN A 30 -31.65 2.29 -26.19
C GLN A 30 -30.14 2.33 -26.50
N ASP A 31 -29.36 3.12 -25.75
CA ASP A 31 -27.92 3.21 -25.91
C ASP A 31 -27.23 2.11 -25.12
N ARG A 32 -26.46 1.32 -25.86
CA ARG A 32 -25.73 0.14 -25.41
C ARG A 32 -24.95 0.42 -24.11
N PRO A 33 -24.77 -0.59 -23.25
CA PRO A 33 -23.95 -0.44 -22.06
C PRO A 33 -22.57 0.11 -22.45
N THR A 34 -22.22 1.25 -21.85
CA THR A 34 -21.01 1.99 -22.22
C THR A 34 -19.83 1.40 -21.47
N LEU A 35 -18.86 0.86 -22.22
CA LEU A 35 -17.58 0.42 -21.70
C LEU A 35 -16.57 1.56 -21.86
N GLN A 36 -16.05 2.08 -20.76
CA GLN A 36 -15.10 3.18 -20.75
C GLN A 36 -13.80 2.76 -20.07
N HIS A 37 -12.66 3.00 -20.72
CA HIS A 37 -11.36 2.82 -20.10
C HIS A 37 -10.87 4.14 -19.50
N MET A 38 -10.67 4.16 -18.19
CA MET A 38 -10.06 5.28 -17.47
C MET A 38 -8.59 4.97 -17.18
N PRO A 39 -7.63 5.67 -17.82
CA PRO A 39 -6.22 5.45 -17.54
C PRO A 39 -5.85 5.89 -16.11
N LEU A 40 -4.91 5.17 -15.49
CA LEU A 40 -4.31 5.58 -14.20
C LEU A 40 -3.07 6.46 -14.45
N PRO A 41 -2.73 7.37 -13.50
CA PRO A 41 -1.44 8.04 -13.46
C PRO A 41 -0.28 7.05 -13.70
N LEU A 42 0.47 7.27 -14.77
CA LEU A 42 1.59 6.43 -15.14
C LEU A 42 2.81 6.85 -14.32
N SER A 43 3.50 5.88 -13.71
CA SER A 43 4.83 6.10 -13.16
C SER A 43 5.79 5.91 -14.32
N MET A 44 6.34 7.01 -14.83
CA MET A 44 7.28 6.97 -15.95
C MET A 44 8.45 6.03 -15.66
N HIS A 45 8.94 6.01 -14.42
CA HIS A 45 9.98 5.09 -13.98
C HIS A 45 9.61 3.63 -14.25
N THR A 46 8.39 3.20 -13.91
CA THR A 46 8.00 1.80 -14.05
C THR A 46 7.88 1.35 -15.51
N ILE A 47 7.68 2.28 -16.45
CA ILE A 47 7.63 2.00 -17.89
C ILE A 47 9.03 2.01 -18.52
N THR A 48 9.92 2.89 -18.04
CA THR A 48 11.26 3.06 -18.65
C THR A 48 12.34 2.21 -17.98
N CYS A 49 12.14 1.75 -16.75
CA CYS A 49 13.12 0.96 -16.02
C CYS A 49 13.36 -0.41 -16.67
N ASN A 50 14.61 -0.87 -16.60
CA ASN A 50 15.07 -2.16 -17.12
C ASN A 50 14.61 -2.45 -18.56
N HIS A 51 14.74 -1.47 -19.46
CA HIS A 51 14.34 -1.61 -20.87
C HIS A 51 12.85 -2.00 -21.04
N GLY A 52 11.99 -1.56 -20.12
CA GLY A 52 10.56 -1.89 -20.12
C GLY A 52 10.21 -3.23 -19.46
N MET A 53 11.17 -3.96 -18.88
CA MET A 53 10.91 -5.15 -18.07
C MET A 53 10.41 -4.83 -16.65
N GLY A 54 10.30 -3.55 -16.30
CA GLY A 54 9.80 -3.11 -15.00
C GLY A 54 10.87 -3.16 -13.91
N ASP A 55 10.48 -2.76 -12.71
CA ASP A 55 11.41 -2.56 -11.60
C ASP A 55 11.79 -3.91 -10.97
N GLU A 56 13.09 -4.21 -10.89
CA GLU A 56 13.59 -5.46 -10.29
C GLU A 56 13.15 -5.58 -8.81
N LEU A 57 13.04 -4.45 -8.10
CA LEU A 57 12.60 -4.41 -6.70
C LEU A 57 11.10 -4.62 -6.55
N ALA A 58 10.33 -4.37 -7.63
CA ALA A 58 8.90 -4.66 -7.70
C ALA A 58 8.59 -6.12 -8.06
N LEU A 59 9.61 -6.90 -8.43
CA LEU A 59 9.49 -8.29 -8.86
C LEU A 59 8.43 -8.47 -9.98
N GLY A 60 8.29 -7.44 -10.84
CA GLY A 60 7.32 -7.43 -11.94
C GLY A 60 5.83 -7.38 -11.52
N CYS A 61 5.52 -7.17 -10.24
CA CYS A 61 4.15 -7.17 -9.73
C CYS A 61 3.63 -5.73 -9.49
N PRO A 62 2.56 -5.29 -10.19
CA PRO A 62 2.02 -3.94 -9.99
C PRO A 62 1.38 -3.77 -8.61
N TYR A 63 0.78 -4.84 -8.08
CA TYR A 63 0.14 -4.82 -6.76
C TYR A 63 1.14 -4.56 -5.63
N SER A 64 2.42 -4.91 -5.84
CA SER A 64 3.48 -4.59 -4.90
C SER A 64 3.79 -3.10 -4.85
N LEU A 65 3.54 -2.35 -5.94
CA LEU A 65 3.91 -0.94 -6.03
C LEU A 65 2.72 0.02 -6.04
N ARG A 66 1.51 -0.46 -6.27
CA ARG A 66 0.33 0.39 -6.48
C ARG A 66 -0.86 -0.17 -5.74
N GLY A 67 -1.72 0.71 -5.26
CA GLY A 67 -3.02 0.33 -4.74
C GLY A 67 -4.01 1.45 -4.87
N ILE A 68 -5.25 1.06 -5.08
CA ILE A 68 -6.36 1.97 -5.35
C ILE A 68 -7.52 1.64 -4.42
N ALA A 69 -8.21 2.68 -3.98
CA ALA A 69 -9.41 2.57 -3.18
C ALA A 69 -10.49 3.49 -3.74
N SER A 70 -11.74 3.01 -3.69
CA SER A 70 -12.91 3.89 -3.78
C SER A 70 -13.35 4.24 -2.37
N VAL A 71 -13.48 5.53 -2.11
CA VAL A 71 -13.80 6.08 -0.79
C VAL A 71 -14.91 7.11 -0.90
N THR A 72 -15.55 7.43 0.22
CA THR A 72 -16.46 8.57 0.29
C THR A 72 -15.72 9.74 0.90
N ARG A 73 -15.61 10.84 0.15
CA ARG A 73 -14.99 12.10 0.58
C ARG A 73 -16.04 13.20 0.48
N ARG A 74 -16.33 13.89 1.58
CA ARG A 74 -17.35 14.95 1.66
C ARG A 74 -18.71 14.53 1.10
N GLY A 75 -19.12 13.29 1.41
CA GLY A 75 -20.39 12.71 0.95
C GLY A 75 -20.44 12.30 -0.52
N LYS A 76 -19.33 12.37 -1.26
CA LYS A 76 -19.25 11.97 -2.68
C LYS A 76 -18.22 10.86 -2.87
N ALA A 77 -18.43 10.03 -3.89
CA ALA A 77 -17.47 8.99 -4.25
C ALA A 77 -16.18 9.63 -4.78
N CYS A 78 -15.03 9.16 -4.31
CA CYS A 78 -13.70 9.59 -4.72
C CYS A 78 -12.83 8.34 -4.94
N LEU A 79 -12.02 8.35 -6.00
CA LEU A 79 -10.96 7.37 -6.17
C LEU A 79 -9.68 7.93 -5.58
N LYS A 80 -9.01 7.13 -4.74
CA LYS A 80 -7.64 7.40 -4.28
C LYS A 80 -6.71 6.34 -4.83
N LEU A 81 -5.59 6.75 -5.41
CA LEU A 81 -4.50 5.90 -5.88
C LEU A 81 -3.25 6.23 -5.06
N ALA A 82 -2.51 5.22 -4.65
CA ALA A 82 -1.18 5.36 -4.09
C ALA A 82 -0.18 4.53 -4.90
N GLY A 83 1.01 5.06 -5.09
CA GLY A 83 2.10 4.44 -5.81
C GLY A 83 3.39 4.62 -5.04
N VAL A 84 4.09 3.52 -4.79
CA VAL A 84 5.42 3.53 -4.20
C VAL A 84 6.45 3.26 -5.29
N HIS A 85 7.53 4.01 -5.26
CA HIS A 85 8.70 3.81 -6.08
C HIS A 85 9.88 3.54 -5.16
N VAL A 86 10.52 2.38 -5.29
CA VAL A 86 11.65 1.97 -4.45
C VAL A 86 12.92 2.10 -5.27
N THR A 87 13.98 2.66 -4.69
CA THR A 87 15.31 2.71 -5.30
C THR A 87 16.27 1.80 -4.53
N GLY A 88 17.13 1.13 -5.26
CA GLY A 88 18.04 0.13 -4.71
C GLY A 88 18.53 -0.79 -5.81
N GLU A 89 19.09 -1.92 -5.39
CA GLU A 89 19.69 -2.88 -6.31
C GLU A 89 19.50 -4.33 -5.88
N ARG A 90 19.50 -5.22 -6.86
CA ARG A 90 19.67 -6.64 -6.62
C ARG A 90 21.13 -6.94 -6.32
N LEU A 91 21.37 -7.61 -5.21
CA LEU A 91 22.71 -7.99 -4.78
C LEU A 91 23.16 -9.26 -5.52
N PRO A 92 24.46 -9.44 -5.78
CA PRO A 92 25.00 -10.55 -6.59
C PRO A 92 25.03 -11.89 -5.84
N TYR A 93 24.27 -12.03 -4.76
CA TYR A 93 24.24 -13.20 -3.90
C TYR A 93 22.83 -13.49 -3.39
N THR A 94 22.68 -14.71 -2.87
CA THR A 94 21.46 -15.18 -2.22
C THR A 94 21.56 -14.85 -0.73
N ASP A 95 20.46 -14.41 -0.15
CA ASP A 95 20.37 -14.12 1.28
C ASP A 95 20.45 -15.42 2.10
N VAL A 96 21.37 -15.49 3.05
CA VAL A 96 21.66 -16.72 3.84
C VAL A 96 20.48 -17.19 4.69
N GLU A 97 19.63 -16.27 5.15
CA GLU A 97 18.49 -16.60 6.01
C GLU A 97 17.30 -17.11 5.18
N THR A 98 16.98 -16.41 4.09
CA THR A 98 15.79 -16.70 3.28
C THR A 98 16.07 -17.68 2.14
N GLN A 99 17.35 -17.87 1.76
CA GLN A 99 17.77 -18.65 0.59
C GLN A 99 17.15 -18.14 -0.72
N LEU A 100 16.89 -16.83 -0.79
CA LEU A 100 16.29 -16.14 -1.93
C LEU A 100 17.16 -14.95 -2.39
N PRO A 101 16.92 -14.38 -3.59
CA PRO A 101 17.69 -13.23 -4.06
C PRO A 101 17.70 -12.09 -3.04
N ALA A 102 18.88 -11.55 -2.75
CA ALA A 102 19.05 -10.44 -1.83
C ALA A 102 18.91 -9.10 -2.57
N PHE A 103 18.36 -8.10 -1.88
CA PHE A 103 18.18 -6.75 -2.39
C PHE A 103 18.62 -5.73 -1.34
N ALA A 104 19.29 -4.67 -1.79
CA ALA A 104 19.52 -3.48 -1.00
C ALA A 104 18.48 -2.41 -1.38
N VAL A 105 17.92 -1.75 -0.38
CA VAL A 105 17.01 -0.62 -0.57
C VAL A 105 17.70 0.64 -0.06
N ASP A 106 17.83 1.62 -0.94
CA ASP A 106 18.47 2.90 -0.64
C ASP A 106 17.45 3.92 -0.14
N ASP A 107 16.31 4.01 -0.82
CA ASP A 107 15.22 4.93 -0.52
C ASP A 107 13.90 4.43 -1.14
N TRP A 108 12.81 5.07 -0.79
CA TRP A 108 11.52 4.92 -1.46
C TRP A 108 10.72 6.22 -1.41
N THR A 109 9.89 6.43 -2.43
CA THR A 109 9.04 7.61 -2.59
C THR A 109 7.59 7.16 -2.72
N LEU A 110 6.70 7.80 -1.99
CA LEU A 110 5.26 7.53 -2.02
C LEU A 110 4.54 8.72 -2.65
N THR A 111 3.76 8.44 -3.69
CA THR A 111 2.92 9.43 -4.36
C THR A 111 1.46 9.02 -4.29
N THR A 112 0.58 9.97 -4.04
CA THR A 112 -0.87 9.77 -3.99
C THR A 112 -1.59 10.65 -5.01
N TRP A 113 -2.66 10.10 -5.58
CA TRP A 113 -3.54 10.81 -6.49
C TRP A 113 -5.00 10.63 -6.10
N SER A 114 -5.82 11.64 -6.42
CA SER A 114 -7.27 11.60 -6.24
C SER A 114 -8.02 11.88 -7.53
N ASN A 115 -9.21 11.30 -7.65
CA ASN A 115 -10.15 11.59 -8.72
C ASN A 115 -11.58 11.63 -8.16
N ASP A 116 -12.08 12.85 -7.99
CA ASP A 116 -13.42 13.13 -7.46
C ASP A 116 -14.51 13.10 -8.54
N LYS A 117 -14.14 13.20 -9.82
CA LYS A 117 -15.10 13.28 -10.93
C LYS A 117 -15.54 11.92 -11.43
N MET A 118 -14.62 10.95 -11.43
CA MET A 118 -14.81 9.61 -11.99
C MET A 118 -15.38 9.58 -13.42
N ALA A 119 -15.19 10.65 -14.20
CA ALA A 119 -15.74 10.78 -15.56
C ALA A 119 -14.94 9.99 -16.62
N GLY A 120 -13.96 9.20 -16.17
CA GLY A 120 -13.19 8.29 -17.00
C GLY A 120 -12.04 8.91 -17.80
N TYR A 121 -11.68 10.17 -17.54
CA TYR A 121 -10.57 10.84 -18.24
C TYR A 121 -9.30 10.90 -17.39
N PHE A 122 -8.13 10.79 -18.04
CA PHE A 122 -6.83 10.93 -17.37
C PHE A 122 -6.69 12.25 -16.61
N LYS A 123 -7.13 13.36 -17.23
CA LYS A 123 -7.06 14.73 -16.70
C LYS A 123 -7.84 14.93 -15.39
N ASP A 124 -8.69 13.99 -15.02
CA ASP A 124 -9.47 14.06 -13.79
C ASP A 124 -8.70 13.48 -12.58
N TRP A 125 -7.56 12.84 -12.82
CA TRP A 125 -6.61 12.53 -11.77
C TRP A 125 -5.79 13.76 -11.39
N HIS A 126 -5.70 13.98 -10.09
CA HIS A 126 -4.90 15.03 -9.49
C HIS A 126 -3.86 14.39 -8.57
N GLU A 127 -2.59 14.77 -8.74
CA GLU A 127 -1.56 14.40 -7.75
C GLU A 127 -1.80 15.22 -6.48
N ASP A 128 -1.94 14.52 -5.35
CA ASP A 128 -2.19 15.15 -4.06
C ASP A 128 -0.86 15.42 -3.33
N PHE A 129 0.00 14.41 -3.22
CA PHE A 129 1.24 14.45 -2.44
C PHE A 129 2.30 13.52 -3.05
N THR A 130 3.56 13.92 -2.95
CA THR A 130 4.74 13.10 -3.23
C THR A 130 5.73 13.30 -2.09
N VAL A 131 6.08 12.23 -1.36
CA VAL A 131 6.92 12.29 -0.15
C VAL A 131 7.97 11.19 -0.18
N ARG A 132 9.24 11.54 0.04
CA ARG A 132 10.32 10.56 0.19
C ARG A 132 10.35 9.98 1.60
N SER A 133 10.83 8.75 1.73
CA SER A 133 10.92 8.07 3.03
C SER A 133 11.72 8.86 4.08
N SER A 134 12.77 9.57 3.64
CA SER A 134 13.66 10.39 4.47
C SER A 134 13.01 11.69 4.96
N GLU A 135 11.90 12.12 4.36
CA GLU A 135 11.16 13.31 4.75
C GLU A 135 10.10 13.01 5.83
N PHE A 136 9.79 11.73 6.07
CA PHE A 136 8.84 11.36 7.12
C PHE A 136 9.40 11.64 8.51
N ARG A 137 8.65 12.43 9.27
CA ARG A 137 8.92 12.70 10.68
C ARG A 137 8.39 11.54 11.52
N ILE A 138 9.18 11.15 12.51
CA ILE A 138 8.85 10.07 13.45
C ILE A 138 8.82 10.71 14.84
N SER A 139 7.68 10.63 15.52
CA SER A 139 7.58 11.10 16.92
C SER A 139 8.28 10.11 17.86
N ASP A 140 8.69 10.57 19.04
CA ASP A 140 9.37 9.72 20.04
C ASP A 140 8.54 8.48 20.42
N ALA A 141 7.22 8.64 20.48
CA ALA A 141 6.28 7.56 20.78
C ALA A 141 6.30 6.47 19.69
N VAL A 142 6.31 6.88 18.41
CA VAL A 142 6.34 5.95 17.27
C VAL A 142 7.73 5.36 17.08
N CYS A 143 8.79 6.14 17.32
CA CYS A 143 10.17 5.65 17.33
C CYS A 143 10.33 4.49 18.34
N SER A 144 9.78 4.66 19.54
CA SER A 144 9.76 3.60 20.57
C SER A 144 8.95 2.36 20.14
N GLN A 145 7.93 2.51 19.29
CA GLN A 145 7.19 1.37 18.73
C GLN A 145 8.02 0.64 17.66
N LEU A 146 8.69 1.38 16.76
CA LEU A 146 9.57 0.83 15.72
C LEU A 146 10.74 0.05 16.30
N LEU A 147 11.38 0.57 17.35
CA LEU A 147 12.49 -0.12 18.01
C LEU A 147 12.01 -1.44 18.64
N ARG A 148 10.86 -1.42 19.33
CA ARG A 148 10.28 -2.62 19.96
C ARG A 148 9.77 -3.64 18.96
N SER A 149 9.36 -3.22 17.76
CA SER A 149 8.82 -4.13 16.75
C SER A 149 9.90 -5.00 16.10
N GLY A 150 11.17 -4.61 16.20
CA GLY A 150 12.29 -5.29 15.53
C GLY A 150 12.34 -5.04 14.02
N LEU A 151 11.46 -4.21 13.45
CA LEU A 151 11.42 -3.91 12.01
C LEU A 151 12.70 -3.25 11.49
N LEU A 152 13.36 -2.45 12.34
CA LEU A 152 14.59 -1.74 12.00
C LEU A 152 15.85 -2.56 12.21
N HIS A 153 15.72 -3.87 12.44
CA HIS A 153 16.86 -4.76 12.63
C HIS A 153 16.75 -5.96 11.71
N ARG A 154 17.88 -6.40 11.15
CA ARG A 154 17.96 -7.66 10.41
C ARG A 154 19.27 -8.38 10.65
N LYS A 155 19.27 -9.69 10.41
CA LYS A 155 20.51 -10.44 10.27
C LYS A 155 21.24 -10.02 8.99
N PRO A 156 22.59 -10.08 8.98
CA PRO A 156 23.36 -9.93 7.75
C PRO A 156 22.84 -10.87 6.65
N SER A 157 22.78 -10.37 5.42
CA SER A 157 22.34 -11.19 4.27
C SER A 157 23.39 -12.19 3.81
N ARG A 158 24.62 -12.07 4.31
CA ARG A 158 25.77 -12.89 3.95
C ARG A 158 26.49 -13.30 5.22
N ASP A 159 26.99 -14.53 5.25
CA ASP A 159 27.95 -14.97 6.25
C ASP A 159 29.35 -14.50 5.81
N ASP A 160 29.89 -13.53 6.54
CA ASP A 160 31.25 -13.00 6.35
C ASP A 160 32.25 -13.61 7.35
N GLY A 161 31.85 -14.63 8.11
CA GLY A 161 32.69 -15.27 9.12
C GLY A 161 32.96 -14.39 10.36
N GLY A 162 32.30 -13.23 10.45
CA GLY A 162 32.30 -12.37 11.63
C GLY A 162 31.26 -12.81 12.67
N GLU A 163 31.28 -12.18 13.84
CA GLU A 163 30.24 -12.36 14.86
C GLU A 163 28.88 -11.90 14.29
N GLU A 164 27.78 -12.65 14.53
CA GLU A 164 26.42 -12.31 14.04
C GLU A 164 25.92 -10.98 14.65
N ALA A 165 26.39 -9.85 14.14
CA ALA A 165 25.91 -8.53 14.54
C ALA A 165 24.60 -8.20 13.80
N MET A 166 23.57 -7.80 14.54
CA MET A 166 22.36 -7.25 13.93
C MET A 166 22.70 -5.97 13.16
N VAL A 167 22.18 -5.86 11.95
CA VAL A 167 22.27 -4.64 11.13
C VAL A 167 21.08 -3.75 11.46
N GLU A 168 21.36 -2.54 11.94
CA GLU A 168 20.37 -1.49 12.15
C GLU A 168 20.01 -0.81 10.81
N LEU A 169 18.72 -0.54 10.61
CA LEU A 169 18.15 0.03 9.40
C LEU A 169 17.46 1.36 9.71
N ALA A 170 17.56 2.31 8.79
CA ALA A 170 16.66 3.46 8.79
C ALA A 170 15.35 3.13 8.06
N LEU A 171 14.31 3.95 8.27
CA LEU A 171 13.01 3.82 7.60
C LEU A 171 13.14 3.71 6.07
N ARG A 172 14.08 4.45 5.48
CA ARG A 172 14.39 4.45 4.04
C ARG A 172 14.91 3.12 3.49
N ASN A 173 15.53 2.32 4.35
CA ASN A 173 16.17 1.06 3.98
C ASN A 173 15.20 -0.13 4.07
N LEU A 174 13.96 0.11 4.49
CA LEU A 174 12.95 -0.94 4.55
C LEU A 174 12.47 -1.29 3.15
N TRP A 175 12.31 -2.59 2.89
CA TRP A 175 11.58 -3.03 1.73
C TRP A 175 10.09 -2.77 1.97
N VAL A 176 9.50 -1.91 1.15
CA VAL A 176 8.09 -1.51 1.25
C VAL A 176 7.30 -1.96 0.03
N SER A 177 6.03 -2.28 0.22
CA SER A 177 5.13 -2.68 -0.85
C SER A 177 3.66 -2.49 -0.49
N HIS A 178 2.79 -2.77 -1.45
CA HIS A 178 1.33 -2.83 -1.30
C HIS A 178 0.72 -1.55 -0.71
N PRO A 179 0.99 -0.37 -1.31
CA PRO A 179 0.46 0.87 -0.81
C PRO A 179 -1.07 0.86 -0.87
N THR A 180 -1.70 1.07 0.27
CA THR A 180 -3.15 1.00 0.42
C THR A 180 -3.68 2.33 0.94
N PRO A 181 -4.36 3.14 0.10
CA PRO A 181 -5.01 4.36 0.56
C PRO A 181 -6.03 4.07 1.68
N SER A 182 -6.11 4.96 2.67
CA SER A 182 -7.09 4.83 3.76
C SER A 182 -8.51 4.80 3.24
N LEU A 183 -9.29 3.83 3.71
CA LEU A 183 -10.71 3.70 3.37
C LEU A 183 -11.61 4.69 4.11
N ASN A 184 -11.06 5.52 5.01
CA ASN A 184 -11.82 6.54 5.73
C ASN A 184 -12.21 7.74 4.84
N GLY A 185 -11.58 7.89 3.67
CA GLY A 185 -11.92 8.87 2.63
C GLY A 185 -11.55 10.33 2.94
N GLU A 186 -11.67 10.74 4.20
CA GLU A 186 -11.34 12.10 4.66
C GLU A 186 -9.86 12.30 4.95
N GLU A 187 -9.15 11.23 5.29
CA GLU A 187 -7.73 11.28 5.66
C GLU A 187 -6.82 11.07 4.45
N ASP A 188 -5.65 11.71 4.48
CA ASP A 188 -4.57 11.53 3.52
C ASP A 188 -3.55 10.50 4.04
N VAL A 189 -4.08 9.41 4.61
CA VAL A 189 -3.29 8.31 5.17
C VAL A 189 -3.13 7.19 4.15
N VAL A 190 -1.92 6.65 4.04
CA VAL A 190 -1.59 5.46 3.26
C VAL A 190 -0.95 4.42 4.16
N TYR A 191 -1.36 3.16 3.97
CA TYR A 191 -0.76 2.02 4.65
C TYR A 191 0.23 1.32 3.72
N LEU A 192 1.44 1.01 4.20
CA LEU A 192 2.41 0.19 3.48
C LEU A 192 2.66 -1.12 4.22
N MET A 193 2.87 -2.20 3.47
CA MET A 193 3.62 -3.34 3.98
C MET A 193 5.09 -2.97 4.04
N ALA A 194 5.75 -3.25 5.16
CA ALA A 194 7.17 -3.06 5.36
C ALA A 194 7.84 -4.34 5.87
N LYS A 195 9.07 -4.56 5.41
CA LYS A 195 9.94 -5.66 5.82
C LYS A 195 11.39 -5.16 5.96
N PRO A 196 12.19 -5.73 6.88
CA PRO A 196 13.61 -5.40 7.00
C PRO A 196 14.42 -5.73 5.74
N LYS A 197 13.98 -6.74 4.99
CA LYS A 197 14.52 -7.13 3.68
C LYS A 197 13.45 -7.79 2.82
N CYS A 198 13.68 -7.85 1.51
CA CYS A 198 12.80 -8.59 0.61
C CYS A 198 12.69 -10.05 1.07
N PHE A 199 11.51 -10.66 0.89
CA PHE A 199 11.19 -12.03 1.33
C PHE A 199 11.32 -12.32 2.83
N HIS A 200 11.55 -11.32 3.68
CA HIS A 200 11.58 -11.55 5.13
C HIS A 200 10.26 -12.21 5.61
N PRO A 201 10.32 -13.20 6.51
CA PRO A 201 9.14 -13.97 6.94
C PRO A 201 8.16 -13.14 7.78
N LYS A 202 8.66 -12.12 8.48
CA LYS A 202 7.84 -11.17 9.23
C LYS A 202 7.51 -9.93 8.41
N ALA A 203 6.31 -9.40 8.58
CA ALA A 203 5.81 -8.19 7.92
C ALA A 203 5.11 -7.24 8.89
N TRP A 204 5.26 -5.94 8.64
CA TRP A 204 4.69 -4.86 9.44
C TRP A 204 3.90 -3.89 8.57
N ALA A 205 2.83 -3.33 9.11
CA ALA A 205 2.02 -2.32 8.46
C ALA A 205 2.48 -0.96 8.99
N LEU A 206 2.88 -0.07 8.10
CA LEU A 206 3.17 1.32 8.41
C LEU A 206 1.96 2.16 8.07
N ALA A 207 1.54 3.04 8.98
CA ALA A 207 0.53 4.06 8.71
C ALA A 207 1.23 5.40 8.50
N LEU A 208 1.08 5.99 7.31
CA LEU A 208 1.78 7.21 6.90
C LEU A 208 0.77 8.31 6.61
N ASP A 209 0.91 9.45 7.26
CA ASP A 209 0.18 10.68 6.91
C ASP A 209 0.95 11.42 5.82
N MET A 210 0.38 11.44 4.62
CA MET A 210 0.98 12.07 3.45
C MET A 210 0.94 13.58 3.49
N ARG A 211 -0.06 14.17 4.17
CA ARG A 211 -0.23 15.63 4.24
C ARG A 211 0.80 16.25 5.16
N ASN A 212 1.06 15.62 6.30
CA ASN A 212 1.99 16.12 7.30
C ASN A 212 3.38 15.49 7.19
N SER A 213 3.56 14.53 6.29
CA SER A 213 4.78 13.71 6.15
C SER A 213 5.18 13.11 7.49
N THR A 214 4.25 12.39 8.15
CA THR A 214 4.51 11.77 9.46
C THR A 214 4.23 10.28 9.46
N LEU A 215 5.06 9.50 10.15
CA LEU A 215 4.76 8.11 10.46
C LEU A 215 3.86 8.06 11.69
N LEU A 216 2.63 7.59 11.50
CA LEU A 216 1.60 7.54 12.53
C LEU A 216 1.73 6.30 13.44
N GLY A 217 2.23 5.19 12.91
CA GLY A 217 2.36 3.97 13.68
C GLY A 217 2.86 2.77 12.87
N VAL A 218 3.14 1.70 13.62
CA VAL A 218 3.61 0.42 13.09
C VAL A 218 2.88 -0.73 13.80
N ALA A 219 2.44 -1.73 13.04
CA ALA A 219 1.84 -2.95 13.59
C ALA A 219 2.42 -4.20 12.91
N GLU A 220 2.89 -5.17 13.69
CA GLU A 220 3.24 -6.50 13.16
C GLU A 220 1.95 -7.25 12.82
N PHE A 221 1.86 -7.84 11.63
CA PHE A 221 0.61 -8.49 11.20
C PHE A 221 0.79 -9.80 10.44
N GLY A 222 2.02 -10.33 10.32
CA GLY A 222 2.22 -11.63 9.70
C GLY A 222 3.59 -12.23 9.99
N VAL A 223 3.57 -13.53 10.31
CA VAL A 223 4.74 -14.40 10.35
C VAL A 223 4.42 -15.60 9.45
N GLY A 224 5.18 -15.80 8.38
CA GLY A 224 4.89 -16.87 7.42
C GLY A 224 6.10 -17.22 6.56
N LYS A 225 5.91 -18.15 5.63
CA LYS A 225 6.96 -18.50 4.65
C LYS A 225 7.40 -17.24 3.89
N PRO A 226 8.68 -17.13 3.48
CA PRO A 226 9.17 -16.06 2.61
C PRO A 226 8.30 -15.94 1.35
N PHE A 227 7.35 -15.01 1.36
CA PHE A 227 6.38 -14.82 0.28
C PHE A 227 6.25 -13.34 -0.09
N VAL A 228 5.99 -13.10 -1.38
CA VAL A 228 5.87 -11.77 -2.00
C VAL A 228 4.43 -11.26 -1.99
N GLY A 229 3.46 -12.13 -1.73
CA GLY A 229 2.05 -11.77 -1.81
C GLY A 229 1.58 -10.86 -0.67
N VAL A 230 0.42 -10.24 -0.93
CA VAL A 230 -0.34 -9.43 0.02
C VAL A 230 -0.59 -10.22 1.30
N THR A 231 -0.10 -9.74 2.44
CA THR A 231 -0.34 -10.35 3.75
C THR A 231 -1.49 -9.69 4.53
N TYR A 232 -2.07 -8.58 4.04
CA TYR A 232 -3.26 -7.96 4.62
C TYR A 232 -4.18 -7.34 3.56
N HIS A 233 -5.50 -7.37 3.82
CA HIS A 233 -6.49 -6.69 3.00
C HIS A 233 -7.20 -5.63 3.83
N ALA A 234 -7.17 -4.38 3.37
CA ALA A 234 -7.97 -3.33 3.99
C ALA A 234 -9.46 -3.61 3.77
N SER A 235 -10.25 -3.43 4.83
CA SER A 235 -11.70 -3.64 4.80
C SER A 235 -12.41 -2.68 5.73
N THR A 236 -13.56 -2.18 5.31
CA THR A 236 -14.49 -1.41 6.14
C THR A 236 -15.55 -2.28 6.80
N ILE A 237 -15.45 -3.62 6.68
CA ILE A 237 -16.46 -4.55 7.21
C ILE A 237 -16.74 -4.37 8.69
N SER A 238 -15.72 -3.97 9.47
CA SER A 238 -15.86 -3.68 10.90
C SER A 238 -16.90 -2.59 11.19
N LYS A 239 -17.12 -1.62 10.29
CA LYS A 239 -18.18 -0.59 10.43
C LYS A 239 -19.59 -1.18 10.40
N TYR A 240 -19.73 -2.38 9.84
CA TYR A 240 -20.99 -3.10 9.71
C TYR A 240 -21.11 -4.28 10.70
N MET A 241 -20.09 -4.50 11.53
CA MET A 241 -20.13 -5.49 12.60
C MET A 241 -20.68 -4.84 13.86
N SER A 242 -21.76 -5.39 14.41
CA SER A 242 -22.24 -5.00 15.75
C SER A 242 -21.27 -5.56 16.80
N LEU A 243 -20.75 -4.67 17.66
CA LEU A 243 -20.01 -5.09 18.84
C LEU A 243 -21.00 -5.73 19.82
N VAL A 244 -20.98 -7.06 19.93
CA VAL A 244 -21.71 -7.74 21.00
C VAL A 244 -21.04 -7.37 22.32
N THR A 245 -21.69 -6.52 23.10
CA THR A 245 -21.25 -6.17 24.45
C THR A 245 -21.48 -7.40 25.33
N PRO A 246 -20.47 -7.95 26.02
CA PRO A 246 -20.73 -9.03 26.97
C PRO A 246 -21.67 -8.51 28.06
N PRO A 247 -22.63 -9.32 28.54
CA PRO A 247 -23.53 -8.89 29.58
C PRO A 247 -22.71 -8.52 30.82
N VAL A 248 -22.96 -7.31 31.33
CA VAL A 248 -22.50 -6.88 32.65
C VAL A 248 -22.94 -7.96 33.63
N ALA A 249 -21.98 -8.62 34.27
CA ALA A 249 -22.26 -9.54 35.37
C ALA A 249 -22.84 -8.72 36.53
N GLY A 250 -24.16 -8.51 36.50
CA GLY A 250 -24.93 -8.05 37.63
C GLY A 250 -24.79 -9.10 38.73
N GLY A 251 -24.22 -8.69 39.85
CA GLY A 251 -23.99 -9.56 40.98
C GLY A 251 -25.28 -10.19 41.51
N TYR A 252 -25.13 -11.38 42.07
CA TYR A 252 -25.98 -11.85 43.16
C TYR A 252 -25.10 -12.41 44.27
N LEU A 253 -25.40 -11.92 45.47
CA LEU A 253 -24.96 -12.42 46.75
C LEU A 253 -25.24 -13.92 46.90
N CYS A 254 -24.28 -14.63 47.50
CA CYS A 254 -24.46 -15.57 48.61
C CYS A 254 -23.16 -15.55 49.42
#